data_AF-A0A9W4XL78-F1
#
_entry.id   AF-A0A9W4XL78-F1
#
_cell.length_a   1.000
_cell.length_b   1.000
_cell.length_c   1.000
_cell.angle_alpha   90.00
_cell.angle_beta   90.00
_cell.angle_gamma   90.00
#
_symmetry.space_group_name_H-M   'P 1'
#
loop_
_entity.id
_entity.type
_entity.pdbx_description
1 polymer ?
#
loop_
_entity_poly.entity_id
_entity_poly.type
_entity_poly.pdbx_seq_one_letter_code
_entity_poly.pdbx_strand_id
1 'polypeptide(L)'
;MLQLHPSLRTSATIPRTKRWGGCGAQTNPPHQQHHHPSQEQFYNPYPIPIAIPTAIQIHPSLRSVPNAKMPPPPTADESPYSRALAAIDAAHALDPNKTTSPDSQEEIPYELHYAQKCTAYLDQHTPTASPALRLAIRAQHFRRWEVPRSSYPMTRIGYHAWRTFLKKRQAELVKAICIDAGYDEATAERVGALIRKEGLREEDEETVVLEDVACLVFLDDQFDKFQKELADEEKILGILRKTWGKMGERGREMALEMEMQGRSRELVEKALAG
;
A
#
# COMPACT_ATOMS: atom_id res chain seq x y z
N MET A 1 42.88 -11.27 -32.78
CA MET A 1 43.29 -11.19 -34.20
C MET A 1 43.68 -12.61 -34.62
N LEU A 2 43.14 -13.11 -35.75
CA LEU A 2 43.40 -14.41 -36.43
C LEU A 2 42.73 -15.72 -35.92
N GLN A 3 41.45 -15.88 -36.27
CA GLN A 3 40.93 -16.82 -37.30
C GLN A 3 41.78 -18.05 -37.73
N LEU A 4 41.25 -19.30 -37.64
CA LEU A 4 40.54 -20.05 -38.71
C LEU A 4 40.43 -21.58 -38.46
N HIS A 5 39.29 -22.10 -38.93
CA HIS A 5 38.72 -23.46 -39.11
C HIS A 5 39.62 -24.45 -39.92
N PRO A 6 39.32 -25.79 -40.06
CA PRO A 6 38.09 -26.29 -40.72
C PRO A 6 37.56 -27.72 -40.44
N SER A 7 36.34 -27.96 -40.93
CA SER A 7 35.92 -29.11 -41.76
C SER A 7 34.70 -29.90 -41.30
N LEU A 8 33.76 -29.99 -42.25
CA LEU A 8 32.49 -30.71 -42.29
C LEU A 8 32.68 -32.21 -42.58
N ARG A 9 31.70 -33.07 -42.23
CA ARG A 9 30.91 -33.86 -43.20
C ARG A 9 29.95 -34.91 -42.59
N THR A 10 28.71 -34.84 -43.09
CA THR A 10 27.83 -35.91 -43.63
C THR A 10 27.05 -36.91 -42.76
N SER A 11 25.74 -36.94 -43.10
CA SER A 11 24.89 -38.12 -43.40
C SER A 11 24.34 -38.94 -42.23
N ALA A 12 23.16 -39.55 -42.28
CA ALA A 12 21.98 -39.44 -43.14
C ALA A 12 20.90 -40.37 -42.56
N THR A 13 19.65 -40.12 -42.95
CA THR A 13 18.56 -41.10 -43.14
C THR A 13 17.91 -41.77 -41.92
N ILE A 14 16.67 -41.34 -41.67
CA ILE A 14 15.65 -42.00 -40.86
C ILE A 14 14.80 -42.93 -41.76
N PRO A 15 14.53 -44.19 -41.39
CA PRO A 15 13.45 -44.97 -41.96
C PRO A 15 12.24 -45.09 -41.02
N ARG A 16 11.04 -44.95 -41.61
CA ARG A 16 9.72 -45.28 -41.05
C ARG A 16 9.50 -46.79 -40.95
N THR A 17 8.65 -47.22 -40.00
CA THR A 17 7.66 -48.35 -40.00
C THR A 17 7.38 -48.71 -38.53
N LYS A 18 6.24 -49.17 -37.98
CA LYS A 18 4.89 -49.68 -38.36
C LYS A 18 4.02 -49.42 -37.10
N ARG A 19 2.80 -48.88 -37.20
CA ARG A 19 1.48 -49.55 -37.32
C ARG A 19 1.13 -50.61 -36.25
N TRP A 20 0.24 -50.25 -35.33
CA TRP A 20 -0.84 -51.01 -34.65
C TRP A 20 -1.86 -49.93 -34.20
N GLY A 21 -3.18 -49.93 -34.42
CA GLY A 21 -4.17 -50.99 -34.60
C GLY A 21 -5.02 -51.06 -33.33
N GLY A 22 -6.29 -50.64 -33.36
CA GLY A 22 -7.25 -50.96 -32.28
C GLY A 22 -8.35 -49.95 -32.00
N CYS A 23 -9.60 -50.38 -32.20
CA CYS A 23 -10.86 -49.67 -32.07
C CYS A 23 -11.30 -49.47 -30.61
N GLY A 24 -12.13 -48.46 -30.31
CA GLY A 24 -12.82 -48.35 -29.03
C GLY A 24 -13.53 -47.00 -28.83
N ALA A 25 -14.73 -46.86 -29.41
CA ALA A 25 -15.61 -45.74 -29.13
C ALA A 25 -16.29 -45.93 -27.76
N GLN A 26 -16.11 -44.99 -26.84
CA GLN A 26 -17.02 -44.73 -25.72
C GLN A 26 -17.18 -43.22 -25.59
N THR A 27 -18.40 -42.76 -25.86
CA THR A 27 -18.85 -41.38 -25.70
C THR A 27 -19.17 -41.13 -24.22
N ASN A 28 -18.37 -40.30 -23.55
CA ASN A 28 -18.73 -39.74 -22.24
C ASN A 28 -19.57 -38.47 -22.42
N PRO A 29 -20.62 -38.24 -21.61
CA PRO A 29 -21.39 -37.00 -21.64
C PRO A 29 -20.55 -35.82 -21.10
N PRO A 30 -20.85 -34.58 -21.49
CA PRO A 30 -20.10 -33.43 -21.01
C PRO A 30 -20.41 -33.22 -19.53
N HIS A 31 -19.42 -33.45 -18.67
CA HIS A 31 -19.40 -32.89 -17.33
C HIS A 31 -19.46 -31.36 -17.49
N GLN A 32 -20.59 -30.78 -17.09
CA GLN A 32 -20.70 -29.35 -16.83
C GLN A 32 -19.66 -29.01 -15.76
N GLN A 33 -18.51 -28.49 -16.21
CA GLN A 33 -17.63 -27.75 -15.35
C GLN A 33 -18.40 -26.49 -14.95
N HIS A 34 -18.99 -26.52 -13.76
CA HIS A 34 -19.35 -25.30 -13.08
C HIS A 34 -18.05 -24.51 -12.88
N HIS A 35 -17.79 -23.57 -13.78
CA HIS A 35 -16.83 -22.50 -13.55
C HIS A 35 -17.30 -21.73 -12.32
N HIS A 36 -16.76 -22.09 -11.16
CA HIS A 36 -16.74 -21.19 -10.02
C HIS A 36 -15.74 -20.07 -10.37
N PRO A 37 -16.18 -18.81 -10.48
CA PRO A 37 -15.23 -17.71 -10.61
C PRO A 37 -14.43 -17.64 -9.31
N SER A 38 -13.11 -17.70 -9.42
CA SER A 38 -12.17 -17.45 -8.34
C SER A 38 -12.44 -16.06 -7.77
N GLN A 39 -13.14 -16.02 -6.63
CA GLN A 39 -13.32 -14.76 -5.91
C GLN A 39 -11.98 -14.35 -5.31
N GLU A 40 -11.30 -13.44 -6.00
CA GLU A 40 -10.12 -12.75 -5.49
C GLU A 40 -10.54 -11.86 -4.31
N GLN A 41 -10.47 -12.41 -3.09
CA GLN A 41 -10.57 -11.61 -1.87
C GLN A 41 -9.32 -10.76 -1.73
N PHE A 42 -9.41 -9.52 -2.20
CA PHE A 42 -8.38 -8.51 -1.99
C PHE A 42 -8.48 -8.02 -0.54
N TYR A 43 -7.41 -8.25 0.22
CA TYR A 43 -7.25 -7.82 1.61
C TYR A 43 -7.89 -6.46 1.89
N ASN A 44 -8.85 -6.47 2.82
CA ASN A 44 -9.43 -5.29 3.41
C ASN A 44 -8.90 -5.23 4.85
N PRO A 45 -8.01 -4.30 5.20
CA PRO A 45 -7.48 -4.21 6.57
C PRO A 45 -8.57 -4.00 7.63
N TYR A 46 -9.80 -3.65 7.23
CA TYR A 46 -10.94 -3.33 8.08
C TYR A 46 -12.18 -4.21 7.81
N PRO A 47 -12.22 -5.46 8.28
CA PRO A 47 -13.47 -6.22 8.36
C PRO A 47 -14.28 -5.72 9.58
N ILE A 48 -15.16 -4.72 9.41
CA ILE A 48 -16.06 -4.30 10.49
C ILE A 48 -17.32 -5.21 10.49
N PRO A 49 -17.80 -5.67 11.66
CA PRO A 49 -19.10 -6.33 11.78
C PRO A 49 -20.25 -5.39 11.40
N ILE A 50 -21.18 -5.93 10.64
CA ILE A 50 -22.27 -5.25 9.96
C ILE A 50 -23.21 -4.56 10.97
N ALA A 51 -23.27 -3.24 10.92
CA ALA A 51 -24.50 -2.49 11.16
C ALA A 51 -24.60 -1.43 10.05
N ILE A 52 -25.44 -1.69 9.06
CA ILE A 52 -25.71 -0.78 7.94
C ILE A 52 -26.89 0.11 8.36
N PRO A 53 -26.72 1.44 8.48
CA PRO A 53 -27.81 2.35 8.19
C PRO A 53 -27.87 2.55 6.67
N THR A 54 -29.04 2.22 6.14
CA THR A 54 -29.48 2.37 4.76
C THR A 54 -29.16 3.76 4.19
N ALA A 55 -28.63 3.77 2.96
CA ALA A 55 -28.62 4.88 2.01
C ALA A 55 -28.11 6.24 2.51
N ILE A 56 -26.79 6.47 2.43
CA ILE A 56 -26.27 7.84 2.36
C ILE A 56 -26.47 8.32 0.92
N GLN A 57 -27.57 9.04 0.71
CA GLN A 57 -27.67 9.94 -0.43
C GLN A 57 -26.57 11.00 -0.29
N ILE A 58 -25.83 11.23 -1.38
CA ILE A 58 -24.85 12.30 -1.48
C ILE A 58 -25.61 13.62 -1.45
N HIS A 59 -25.80 14.18 -0.26
CA HIS A 59 -26.43 15.49 -0.08
C HIS A 59 -25.34 16.57 -0.20
N PRO A 60 -25.51 17.59 -1.05
CA PRO A 60 -24.56 18.69 -1.15
C PRO A 60 -24.82 19.65 0.03
N SER A 61 -24.22 19.36 1.18
CA SER A 61 -24.19 20.29 2.32
C SER A 61 -23.01 19.97 3.24
N LEU A 62 -21.81 20.31 2.77
CA LEU A 62 -20.67 20.61 3.66
C LEU A 62 -20.67 22.12 3.94
N ARG A 63 -21.73 22.62 4.57
CA ARG A 63 -21.67 23.85 5.37
C ARG A 63 -22.15 23.51 6.77
N SER A 64 -21.39 24.02 7.75
CA SER A 64 -21.57 23.96 9.20
C SER A 64 -21.49 22.57 9.85
N VAL A 65 -20.28 22.21 10.33
CA VAL A 65 -20.10 21.29 11.46
C VAL A 65 -20.49 22.05 12.73
N PRO A 66 -21.38 21.55 13.60
CA PRO A 66 -21.73 22.24 14.85
C PRO A 66 -20.63 22.04 15.89
N ASN A 67 -20.00 23.16 16.28
CA ASN A 67 -19.35 23.43 17.57
C ASN A 67 -18.56 22.27 18.22
N ALA A 68 -17.65 21.65 17.48
CA ALA A 68 -16.43 21.16 18.11
C ALA A 68 -15.66 22.41 18.55
N LYS A 69 -15.36 22.55 19.85
CA LYS A 69 -14.47 23.60 20.37
C LYS A 69 -13.27 23.66 19.44
N MET A 70 -13.13 24.76 18.69
CA MET A 70 -11.91 25.00 17.93
C MET A 70 -10.73 24.82 18.90
N PRO A 71 -9.65 24.13 18.49
CA PRO A 71 -8.44 24.16 19.27
C PRO A 71 -8.05 25.63 19.52
N PRO A 72 -7.43 25.94 20.68
CA PRO A 72 -7.00 27.30 20.99
C PRO A 72 -6.21 27.88 19.81
N PRO A 73 -6.32 29.20 19.55
CA PRO A 73 -5.54 29.82 18.48
C PRO A 73 -4.06 29.51 18.70
N PRO A 74 -3.33 29.16 17.63
CA PRO A 74 -1.92 28.80 17.76
C PRO A 74 -1.18 29.96 18.42
N THR A 75 -0.37 29.64 19.42
CA THR A 75 0.52 30.63 20.05
C THR A 75 1.47 31.17 18.98
N ALA A 76 1.78 32.47 19.03
CA ALA A 76 2.51 33.21 17.99
C ALA A 76 3.94 32.70 17.66
N ASP A 77 4.37 31.59 18.26
CA ASP A 77 5.70 30.98 18.15
C ASP A 77 5.70 29.59 17.48
N GLU A 78 4.54 29.10 17.01
CA GLU A 78 4.47 27.80 16.32
C GLU A 78 4.75 27.91 14.81
N SER A 79 5.83 27.26 14.37
CA SER A 79 6.20 27.17 12.96
C SER A 79 5.06 26.60 12.09
N PRO A 80 4.98 26.93 10.79
CA PRO A 80 4.02 26.30 9.88
C PRO A 80 4.05 24.77 9.91
N TYR A 81 5.25 24.20 10.08
CA TYR A 81 5.44 22.75 10.25
C TYR A 81 4.68 22.22 11.47
N SER A 82 4.91 22.81 12.65
CA SER A 82 4.29 22.39 13.92
C SER A 82 2.77 22.46 13.85
N ARG A 83 2.22 23.54 13.26
CA ARG A 83 0.78 23.72 13.09
C ARG A 83 0.16 22.69 12.15
N ALA A 84 0.79 22.45 10.99
CA ALA A 84 0.32 21.45 10.04
C ALA A 84 0.37 20.03 10.62
N LEU A 85 1.47 19.69 11.30
CA LEU A 85 1.65 18.39 11.95
C LEU A 85 0.58 18.14 13.02
N ALA A 86 0.33 19.12 13.89
CA ALA A 86 -0.70 19.02 14.92
C ALA A 86 -2.11 18.87 14.34
N ALA A 87 -2.42 19.59 13.24
CA ALA A 87 -3.69 19.46 12.56
C ALA A 87 -3.88 18.09 11.87
N ILE A 88 -2.80 17.54 11.30
CA ILE A 88 -2.80 16.19 10.72
C ILE A 88 -3.05 15.15 11.83
N ASP A 89 -2.33 15.22 12.94
CA ASP A 89 -2.49 14.31 14.08
C ASP A 89 -3.89 14.41 14.70
N ALA A 90 -4.40 15.63 14.88
CA ALA A 90 -5.75 15.85 15.39
C ALA A 90 -6.82 15.22 14.48
N ALA A 91 -6.62 15.24 13.17
CA ALA A 91 -7.51 14.57 12.23
C ALA A 91 -7.38 13.04 12.31
N HIS A 92 -6.16 12.48 12.36
CA HIS A 92 -5.95 11.04 12.55
C HIS A 92 -6.54 10.51 13.86
N ALA A 93 -6.52 11.32 14.92
CA ALA A 93 -7.12 10.98 16.21
C ALA A 93 -8.65 10.81 16.17
N LEU A 94 -9.31 11.21 15.08
CA LEU A 94 -10.75 11.01 14.87
C LEU A 94 -11.09 9.63 14.28
N ASP A 95 -10.11 8.78 13.97
CA ASP A 95 -10.35 7.41 13.53
C ASP A 95 -11.05 6.61 14.65
N PRO A 96 -12.28 6.09 14.42
CA PRO A 96 -12.97 5.29 15.42
C PRO A 96 -12.36 3.89 15.60
N ASN A 97 -11.57 3.42 14.63
CA ASN A 97 -10.88 2.15 14.73
C ASN A 97 -9.68 2.31 15.63
N LYS A 98 -9.45 1.35 16.53
CA LYS A 98 -8.38 1.41 17.51
C LYS A 98 -7.46 0.20 17.39
N THR A 99 -6.21 0.40 17.79
CA THR A 99 -5.24 -0.66 18.05
C THR A 99 -4.60 -0.44 19.40
N THR A 100 -3.93 -1.46 19.91
CA THR A 100 -3.17 -1.37 21.16
C THR A 100 -1.77 -0.85 20.86
N SER A 101 -1.37 0.22 21.55
CA SER A 101 -0.01 0.74 21.47
C SER A 101 1.00 -0.30 21.99
N PRO A 102 2.08 -0.60 21.24
CA PRO A 102 3.13 -1.50 21.72
C PRO A 102 3.79 -1.02 23.02
N ASP A 103 3.89 0.30 23.20
CA ASP A 103 4.66 0.91 24.30
C ASP A 103 3.85 1.08 25.58
N SER A 104 2.57 1.47 25.47
CA SER A 104 1.73 1.83 26.63
C SER A 104 0.64 0.81 26.95
N GLN A 105 0.38 -0.16 26.06
CA GLN A 105 -0.78 -1.06 26.13
C GLN A 105 -2.15 -0.35 26.12
N GLU A 106 -2.19 0.96 25.86
CA GLU A 106 -3.42 1.74 25.73
C GLU A 106 -4.00 1.65 24.31
N GLU A 107 -5.31 1.87 24.20
CA GLU A 107 -5.95 1.99 22.89
C GLU A 107 -5.64 3.33 22.23
N ILE A 108 -5.17 3.29 20.99
CA ILE A 108 -4.90 4.46 20.14
C ILE A 108 -5.67 4.35 18.81
N PRO A 109 -6.19 5.45 18.25
CA PRO A 109 -6.77 5.46 16.91
C PRO A 109 -5.79 4.86 15.87
N TYR A 110 -6.27 3.94 15.02
CA TYR A 110 -5.41 3.12 14.18
C TYR A 110 -4.62 3.96 13.18
N GLU A 111 -5.25 4.88 12.46
CA GLU A 111 -4.49 5.70 11.51
C GLU A 111 -3.53 6.69 12.21
N LEU A 112 -3.74 7.06 13.48
CA LEU A 112 -2.76 7.85 14.25
C LEU A 112 -1.53 7.00 14.60
N HIS A 113 -1.76 5.76 15.07
CA HIS A 113 -0.70 4.79 15.28
C HIS A 113 0.13 4.56 14.01
N TYR A 114 -0.55 4.31 12.88
CA TYR A 114 0.09 4.11 11.59
C TYR A 114 0.95 5.32 11.18
N ALA A 115 0.39 6.54 11.29
CA ALA A 115 1.09 7.79 10.97
C ALA A 115 2.34 8.04 11.84
N GLN A 116 2.27 7.75 13.13
CA GLN A 116 3.40 7.85 14.05
C GLN A 116 4.48 6.82 13.72
N LYS A 117 4.09 5.59 13.39
CA LYS A 117 4.99 4.53 12.95
C LYS A 117 5.70 4.88 11.64
N CYS A 118 4.98 5.47 10.67
CA CYS A 118 5.59 6.04 9.47
C CYS A 118 6.64 7.12 9.81
N THR A 119 6.37 7.98 10.78
CA THR A 119 7.35 9.00 11.22
C THR A 119 8.60 8.36 11.81
N ALA A 120 8.44 7.35 12.67
CA ALA A 120 9.57 6.64 13.27
C ALA A 120 10.47 5.96 12.23
N TYR A 121 9.88 5.32 11.21
CA TYR A 121 10.64 4.75 10.10
C TYR A 121 11.32 5.82 9.23
N LEU A 122 10.67 6.96 9.00
CA LEU A 122 11.30 8.08 8.29
C LEU A 122 12.53 8.59 9.04
N ASP A 123 12.45 8.77 10.35
CA ASP A 123 13.58 9.29 11.14
C ASP A 123 14.78 8.33 11.11
N GLN A 124 14.54 7.01 11.00
CA GLN A 124 15.60 6.01 10.80
C GLN A 124 16.13 5.97 9.36
N HIS A 125 15.26 6.17 8.37
CA HIS A 125 15.61 6.10 6.95
C HIS A 125 16.33 7.36 6.46
N THR A 126 15.82 8.54 6.84
CA THR A 126 16.26 9.85 6.37
C THR A 126 16.03 10.91 7.45
N PRO A 127 16.92 11.01 8.47
CA PRO A 127 16.75 11.93 9.60
C PRO A 127 16.75 13.41 9.20
N THR A 128 17.31 13.74 8.03
CA THR A 128 17.32 15.10 7.47
C THR A 128 16.22 15.35 6.44
N ALA A 129 15.14 14.56 6.46
CA ALA A 129 14.01 14.71 5.56
C ALA A 129 13.42 16.13 5.58
N SER A 130 13.01 16.62 4.42
CA SER A 130 12.40 17.95 4.30
C SER A 130 11.10 18.06 5.11
N PRO A 131 10.68 19.27 5.49
CA PRO A 131 9.37 19.48 6.12
C PRO A 131 8.22 18.94 5.26
N ALA A 132 8.31 19.05 3.93
CA ALA A 132 7.28 18.57 3.02
C ALA A 132 7.16 17.03 3.06
N LEU A 133 8.28 16.33 3.02
CA LEU A 133 8.30 14.86 3.15
C LEU A 133 7.81 14.42 4.53
N ARG A 134 8.25 15.08 5.61
CA ARG A 134 7.79 14.79 6.98
C ARG A 134 6.26 14.92 7.11
N LEU A 135 5.66 15.96 6.53
CA LEU A 135 4.20 16.13 6.54
C LEU A 135 3.49 15.09 5.66
N ALA A 136 4.01 14.77 4.47
CA ALA A 136 3.44 13.76 3.59
C ALA A 136 3.51 12.33 4.19
N ILE A 137 4.57 12.04 4.95
CA ILE A 137 4.74 10.81 5.71
C ILE A 137 3.76 10.74 6.87
N ARG A 138 3.66 11.81 7.66
CA ARG A 138 2.69 11.85 8.77
C ARG A 138 1.25 11.76 8.26
N ALA A 139 0.98 12.24 7.05
CA ALA A 139 -0.33 12.15 6.41
C ALA A 139 -0.55 10.85 5.59
N GLN A 140 0.32 9.83 5.69
CA GLN A 140 0.00 8.55 5.07
C GLN A 140 -1.31 8.01 5.64
N HIS A 141 -2.18 7.53 4.74
CA HIS A 141 -3.54 7.09 5.07
C HIS A 141 -4.43 8.16 5.73
N PHE A 142 -4.15 9.45 5.52
CA PHE A 142 -4.95 10.54 6.07
C PHE A 142 -6.46 10.32 5.87
N ARG A 143 -7.23 10.27 6.96
CA ARG A 143 -8.69 10.08 6.93
C ARG A 143 -9.17 8.92 6.06
N ARG A 144 -8.39 7.83 5.98
CA ARG A 144 -8.70 6.68 5.11
C ARG A 144 -9.92 5.89 5.58
N TRP A 145 -10.16 5.79 6.89
CA TRP A 145 -11.32 5.08 7.47
C TRP A 145 -12.67 5.61 6.97
N GLU A 146 -12.73 6.88 6.54
CA GLU A 146 -13.94 7.51 6.01
C GLU A 146 -14.35 7.01 4.63
N VAL A 147 -13.46 6.29 3.95
CA VAL A 147 -13.71 5.70 2.65
C VAL A 147 -13.33 4.22 2.72
N PRO A 148 -14.17 3.36 3.33
CA PRO A 148 -13.87 1.95 3.52
C PRO A 148 -13.64 1.23 2.19
N ARG A 149 -12.78 0.20 2.18
CA ARG A 149 -12.55 -0.62 0.97
C ARG A 149 -13.85 -1.22 0.43
N SER A 150 -14.82 -1.52 1.30
CA SER A 150 -16.16 -2.03 0.97
C SER A 150 -17.04 -1.05 0.17
N SER A 151 -16.69 0.23 0.07
CA SER A 151 -17.44 1.19 -0.75
C SER A 151 -17.13 1.08 -2.25
N TYR A 152 -16.23 0.17 -2.66
CA TYR A 152 -15.87 -0.11 -4.05
C TYR A 152 -15.99 -1.61 -4.35
N PRO A 153 -16.23 -2.04 -5.60
CA PRO A 153 -16.30 -3.46 -5.96
C PRO A 153 -15.07 -4.25 -5.48
N MET A 154 -15.26 -5.47 -4.95
CA MET A 154 -14.18 -6.36 -4.48
C MET A 154 -13.45 -7.05 -5.63
N THR A 155 -12.99 -6.24 -6.58
CA THR A 155 -12.19 -6.65 -7.72
C THR A 155 -10.89 -5.86 -7.75
N ARG A 156 -9.93 -6.31 -8.54
CA ARG A 156 -8.69 -5.59 -8.77
C ARG A 156 -8.90 -4.16 -9.28
N ILE A 157 -9.83 -4.00 -10.22
CA ILE A 157 -10.18 -2.69 -10.79
C ILE A 157 -10.79 -1.80 -9.72
N GLY A 158 -11.71 -2.33 -8.89
CA GLY A 158 -12.30 -1.59 -7.78
C GLY A 158 -11.26 -1.16 -6.74
N TYR A 159 -10.27 -2.01 -6.43
CA TYR A 159 -9.16 -1.66 -5.55
C TYR A 159 -8.31 -0.52 -6.11
N HIS A 160 -7.96 -0.57 -7.40
CA HIS A 160 -7.18 0.50 -8.04
C HIS A 160 -7.95 1.83 -8.10
N ALA A 161 -9.27 1.79 -8.36
CA ALA A 161 -10.13 2.96 -8.33
C ALA A 161 -10.18 3.58 -6.91
N TRP A 162 -10.39 2.74 -5.89
CA TRP A 162 -10.39 3.16 -4.49
C TRP A 162 -9.06 3.81 -4.06
N ARG A 163 -7.93 3.16 -4.34
CA ARG A 163 -6.60 3.71 -4.03
C ARG A 163 -6.34 5.03 -4.75
N THR A 164 -6.78 5.14 -6.02
CA THR A 164 -6.62 6.37 -6.81
C THR A 164 -7.46 7.52 -6.26
N PHE A 165 -8.67 7.22 -5.80
CA PHE A 165 -9.51 8.21 -5.13
C PHE A 165 -8.89 8.68 -3.81
N LEU A 166 -8.49 7.73 -2.95
CA LEU A 166 -7.90 8.03 -1.64
C LEU A 166 -6.72 8.98 -1.75
N LYS A 167 -5.73 8.67 -2.60
CA LYS A 167 -4.52 9.51 -2.70
C LYS A 167 -4.80 10.93 -3.18
N LYS A 168 -5.80 11.12 -4.07
CA LYS A 168 -6.23 12.46 -4.52
C LYS A 168 -6.89 13.24 -3.40
N ARG A 169 -7.89 12.63 -2.75
CA ARG A 169 -8.60 13.24 -1.62
C ARG A 169 -7.66 13.60 -0.47
N GLN A 170 -6.74 12.70 -0.14
CA GLN A 170 -5.77 12.90 0.93
C GLN A 170 -4.85 14.07 0.64
N ALA A 171 -4.31 14.14 -0.58
CA ALA A 171 -3.49 15.26 -1.01
C ALA A 171 -4.27 16.59 -0.94
N GLU A 172 -5.50 16.65 -1.45
CA GLU A 172 -6.33 17.86 -1.40
C GLU A 172 -6.57 18.35 0.04
N LEU A 173 -6.93 17.44 0.95
CA LEU A 173 -7.19 17.80 2.35
C LEU A 173 -5.92 18.26 3.09
N VAL A 174 -4.80 17.56 2.87
CA VAL A 174 -3.54 17.88 3.55
C VAL A 174 -2.91 19.15 2.98
N LYS A 175 -3.06 19.40 1.67
CA LYS A 175 -2.73 20.68 1.05
C LYS A 175 -3.43 21.84 1.75
N ALA A 176 -4.74 21.74 1.96
CA ALA A 176 -5.51 22.77 2.66
C ALA A 176 -4.98 23.01 4.08
N ILE A 177 -4.67 21.93 4.83
CA ILE A 177 -4.03 22.03 6.15
C ILE A 177 -2.69 22.77 6.09
N CYS A 178 -1.86 22.50 5.07
CA CYS A 178 -0.58 23.18 4.91
C CYS A 178 -0.74 24.68 4.66
N ILE A 179 -1.70 25.07 3.79
CA ILE A 179 -2.03 26.48 3.52
C ILE A 179 -2.55 27.18 4.78
N ASP A 180 -3.48 26.56 5.51
CA ASP A 180 -4.01 27.11 6.76
C ASP A 180 -2.93 27.24 7.85
N ALA A 181 -1.95 26.33 7.83
CA ALA A 181 -0.76 26.39 8.67
C ALA A 181 0.27 27.44 8.21
N GLY A 182 0.07 28.13 7.09
CA GLY A 182 0.91 29.23 6.62
C GLY A 182 2.04 28.84 5.67
N TYR A 183 1.99 27.65 5.07
CA TYR A 183 2.83 27.35 3.90
C TYR A 183 2.32 28.05 2.64
N ASP A 184 3.22 28.28 1.68
CA ASP A 184 2.84 28.73 0.34
C ASP A 184 2.27 27.58 -0.52
N GLU A 185 1.64 27.95 -1.64
CA GLU A 185 1.02 26.99 -2.56
C GLU A 185 2.03 26.00 -3.14
N ALA A 186 3.27 26.43 -3.38
CA ALA A 186 4.31 25.56 -3.93
C ALA A 186 4.70 24.46 -2.93
N THR A 187 4.88 24.80 -1.66
CA THR A 187 5.21 23.84 -0.61
C THR A 187 4.04 22.92 -0.31
N ALA A 188 2.82 23.47 -0.22
CA ALA A 188 1.62 22.66 -0.05
C ALA A 188 1.45 21.68 -1.22
N GLU A 189 1.64 22.13 -2.46
CA GLU A 189 1.60 21.25 -3.64
C GLU A 189 2.67 20.17 -3.60
N ARG A 190 3.90 20.46 -3.13
CA ARG A 190 4.92 19.42 -2.94
C ARG A 190 4.45 18.33 -1.99
N VAL A 191 3.84 18.69 -0.86
CA VAL A 191 3.23 17.71 0.08
C VAL A 191 2.15 16.90 -0.62
N GLY A 192 1.27 17.56 -1.37
CA GLY A 192 0.20 16.89 -2.13
C GLY A 192 0.74 15.90 -3.17
N ALA A 193 1.75 16.28 -3.95
CA ALA A 193 2.39 15.44 -4.96
C ALA A 193 3.00 14.17 -4.34
N LEU A 194 3.69 14.31 -3.20
CA LEU A 194 4.23 13.19 -2.43
C LEU A 194 3.13 12.22 -1.98
N ILE A 195 2.02 12.72 -1.43
CA ILE A 195 0.86 11.88 -1.02
C ILE A 195 0.26 11.15 -2.22
N ARG A 196 0.19 11.80 -3.39
CA ARG A 196 -0.26 11.17 -4.64
C ARG A 196 0.74 10.18 -5.23
N LYS A 197 1.95 10.10 -4.64
CA LYS A 197 3.10 9.30 -5.09
C LYS A 197 3.48 9.63 -6.54
N GLU A 198 3.49 10.92 -6.87
CA GLU A 198 3.95 11.44 -8.16
C GLU A 198 5.47 11.52 -8.18
N GLY A 199 6.10 11.15 -9.30
CA GLY A 199 7.56 11.08 -9.38
C GLY A 199 8.17 9.71 -9.07
N LEU A 200 7.37 8.72 -8.65
CA LEU A 200 7.89 7.38 -8.33
C LEU A 200 8.48 6.66 -9.56
N ARG A 201 7.91 6.87 -10.75
CA ARG A 201 8.42 6.27 -11.99
C ARG A 201 9.66 7.00 -12.50
N GLU A 202 9.77 8.26 -12.13
CA GLU A 202 10.85 9.19 -12.44
C GLU A 202 11.95 9.15 -11.38
N GLU A 203 11.83 8.26 -10.38
CA GLU A 203 12.79 8.08 -9.28
C GLU A 203 13.05 9.37 -8.47
N ASP A 204 12.02 10.19 -8.27
CA ASP A 204 12.07 11.32 -7.32
C ASP A 204 12.45 10.82 -5.92
N GLU A 205 13.58 11.33 -5.40
CA GLU A 205 14.22 10.82 -4.19
C GLU A 205 13.27 10.76 -2.99
N GLU A 206 12.54 11.84 -2.71
CA GLU A 206 11.61 11.87 -1.57
C GLU A 206 10.38 10.98 -1.78
N THR A 207 9.94 10.80 -3.02
CA THR A 207 8.84 9.88 -3.34
C THR A 207 9.27 8.43 -3.15
N VAL A 208 10.51 8.09 -3.49
CA VAL A 208 11.10 6.78 -3.19
C VAL A 208 11.18 6.57 -1.69
N VAL A 209 11.70 7.54 -0.92
CA VAL A 209 11.71 7.48 0.56
C VAL A 209 10.30 7.28 1.13
N LEU A 210 9.29 7.95 0.57
CA LEU A 210 7.90 7.79 0.99
C LEU A 210 7.37 6.38 0.71
N GLU A 211 7.68 5.80 -0.44
CA GLU A 211 7.32 4.39 -0.70
C GLU A 211 8.10 3.43 0.19
N ASP A 212 9.39 3.67 0.46
CA ASP A 212 10.20 2.87 1.38
C ASP A 212 9.56 2.81 2.77
N VAL A 213 9.23 3.97 3.36
CA VAL A 213 8.57 4.04 4.66
C VAL A 213 7.21 3.33 4.63
N ALA A 214 6.39 3.53 3.59
CA ALA A 214 5.10 2.86 3.49
C ALA A 214 5.24 1.32 3.38
N CYS A 215 6.28 0.83 2.69
CA CYS A 215 6.56 -0.60 2.57
C CYS A 215 7.10 -1.19 3.87
N LEU A 216 7.99 -0.47 4.57
CA LEU A 216 8.52 -0.88 5.87
C LEU A 216 7.40 -1.01 6.91
N VAL A 217 6.51 -0.03 7.02
CA VAL A 217 5.37 -0.11 7.93
C VAL A 217 4.40 -1.22 7.54
N PHE A 218 4.17 -1.47 6.23
CA PHE A 218 3.37 -2.61 5.80
C PHE A 218 3.97 -3.94 6.27
N LEU A 219 5.29 -4.12 6.10
CA LEU A 219 5.99 -5.33 6.52
C LEU A 219 5.94 -5.53 8.04
N ASP A 220 6.05 -4.44 8.81
CA ASP A 220 6.11 -4.49 10.27
C ASP A 220 4.73 -4.67 10.92
N ASP A 221 3.75 -3.90 10.45
CA ASP A 221 2.49 -3.71 11.16
C ASP A 221 1.33 -4.53 10.59
N GLN A 222 1.36 -4.78 9.28
CA GLN A 222 0.19 -5.26 8.54
C GLN A 222 0.40 -6.63 7.93
N PHE A 223 1.64 -7.01 7.64
CA PHE A 223 1.93 -8.17 6.80
C PHE A 223 1.46 -9.49 7.41
N ASP A 224 1.63 -9.69 8.73
CA ASP A 224 1.18 -10.92 9.38
C ASP A 224 -0.34 -11.11 9.32
N LYS A 225 -1.12 -10.05 9.56
CA LYS A 225 -2.58 -10.10 9.39
C LYS A 225 -2.94 -10.28 7.91
N PHE A 226 -2.25 -9.57 7.03
CA PHE A 226 -2.44 -9.61 5.58
C PHE A 226 -2.28 -11.02 5.01
N GLN A 227 -1.21 -11.72 5.36
CA GLN A 227 -0.96 -13.07 4.81
C GLN A 227 -1.97 -14.10 5.32
N LYS A 228 -2.44 -13.96 6.57
CA LYS A 228 -3.47 -14.83 7.16
C LYS A 228 -4.83 -14.65 6.49
N GLU A 229 -5.21 -13.41 6.18
CA GLU A 229 -6.48 -13.12 5.52
C GLU A 229 -6.47 -13.47 4.03
N LEU A 230 -5.37 -13.24 3.33
CA LEU A 230 -5.27 -13.56 1.89
C LEU A 230 -5.16 -15.07 1.65
N ALA A 231 -4.45 -15.79 2.52
CA ALA A 231 -4.32 -17.26 2.50
C ALA A 231 -3.95 -17.89 1.12
N ASP A 232 -3.24 -17.13 0.27
CA ASP A 232 -2.84 -17.51 -1.09
C ASP A 232 -1.35 -17.19 -1.28
N GLU A 233 -0.49 -18.20 -1.16
CA GLU A 233 0.97 -18.03 -1.18
C GLU A 233 1.44 -17.39 -2.49
N GLU A 234 0.97 -17.83 -3.66
CA GLU A 234 1.42 -17.29 -4.94
C GLU A 234 1.07 -15.80 -5.08
N LYS A 235 -0.14 -15.40 -4.67
CA LYS A 235 -0.54 -13.99 -4.66
C LYS A 235 0.29 -13.19 -3.66
N ILE A 236 0.56 -13.73 -2.46
CA ILE A 236 1.39 -13.07 -1.44
C ILE A 236 2.81 -12.84 -2.00
N LEU A 237 3.45 -13.85 -2.59
CA LEU A 237 4.78 -13.73 -3.20
C LEU A 237 4.77 -12.69 -4.32
N GLY A 238 3.71 -12.65 -5.13
CA GLY A 238 3.54 -11.64 -6.18
C GLY A 238 3.38 -10.22 -5.64
N ILE A 239 2.82 -10.05 -4.44
CA ILE A 239 2.70 -8.75 -3.77
C ILE A 239 4.03 -8.34 -3.15
N LEU A 240 4.70 -9.23 -2.43
CA LEU A 240 6.02 -8.98 -1.85
C LEU A 240 7.04 -8.56 -2.91
N ARG A 241 7.09 -9.24 -4.07
CA ARG A 241 7.96 -8.84 -5.17
C ARG A 241 7.65 -7.44 -5.72
N LYS A 242 6.37 -7.08 -5.81
CA LYS A 242 5.94 -5.73 -6.23
C LYS A 242 6.18 -4.67 -5.15
N THR A 243 6.16 -5.05 -3.87
CA THR A 243 6.55 -4.18 -2.76
C THR A 243 8.05 -3.90 -2.86
N TRP A 244 8.87 -4.95 -2.95
CA TRP A 244 10.32 -4.86 -3.10
C TRP A 244 10.76 -4.03 -4.31
N GLY A 245 10.09 -4.20 -5.45
CA GLY A 245 10.39 -3.46 -6.69
C GLY A 245 10.12 -1.95 -6.63
N LYS A 246 9.36 -1.46 -5.64
CA LYS A 246 9.14 -0.01 -5.44
C LYS A 246 10.12 0.61 -4.46
N MET A 247 10.82 -0.23 -3.69
CA MET A 247 11.70 0.22 -2.63
C MET A 247 13.07 0.62 -3.19
N GLY A 248 13.65 1.68 -2.64
CA GLY A 248 15.04 2.07 -2.84
C GLY A 248 16.01 1.12 -2.14
N GLU A 249 17.30 1.33 -2.36
CA GLU A 249 18.36 0.52 -1.73
C GLU A 249 18.27 0.59 -0.20
N ARG A 250 18.18 1.79 0.36
CA ARG A 250 18.11 2.00 1.82
C ARG A 250 16.86 1.37 2.45
N GLY A 251 15.69 1.49 1.83
CA GLY A 251 14.48 0.83 2.31
C GLY A 251 14.62 -0.69 2.32
N ARG A 252 15.25 -1.28 1.29
CA ARG A 252 15.51 -2.72 1.23
C ARG A 252 16.48 -3.20 2.29
N GLU A 253 17.55 -2.44 2.56
CA GLU A 253 18.47 -2.72 3.66
C GLU A 253 17.73 -2.80 4.99
N MET A 254 16.95 -1.75 5.31
CA MET A 254 16.16 -1.71 6.54
C MET A 254 15.17 -2.87 6.62
N ALA A 255 14.53 -3.25 5.51
CA ALA A 255 13.61 -4.39 5.48
C ALA A 255 14.29 -5.74 5.77
N LEU A 256 15.56 -5.91 5.39
CA LEU A 256 16.33 -7.13 5.69
C LEU A 256 16.78 -7.19 7.16
N GLU A 257 16.89 -6.03 7.81
CA GLU A 257 17.22 -5.93 9.25
C GLU A 257 16.01 -6.16 10.15
N MET A 258 14.78 -6.16 9.60
CA MET A 258 13.57 -6.37 10.38
C MET A 258 13.51 -7.77 10.99
N GLU A 259 13.19 -7.84 12.28
CA GLU A 259 12.96 -9.12 12.95
C GLU A 259 11.63 -9.73 12.53
N MET A 260 11.66 -10.56 11.48
CA MET A 260 10.51 -11.36 11.07
C MET A 260 10.63 -12.79 11.61
N GLN A 261 9.53 -13.34 12.12
CA GLN A 261 9.48 -14.70 12.64
C GLN A 261 8.50 -15.59 11.86
N GLY A 262 8.77 -16.89 11.90
CA GLY A 262 7.93 -17.93 11.32
C GLY A 262 7.55 -17.66 9.87
N ARG A 263 6.25 -17.73 9.59
CA ARG A 263 5.72 -17.70 8.23
C ARG A 263 6.01 -16.42 7.47
N SER A 264 6.01 -15.26 8.15
CA SER A 264 6.29 -13.97 7.50
C SER A 264 7.70 -13.94 6.91
N ARG A 265 8.69 -14.42 7.67
CA ARG A 265 10.07 -14.52 7.21
C ARG A 265 10.22 -15.43 5.99
N GLU A 266 9.64 -16.63 6.06
CA GLU A 266 9.68 -17.60 4.96
C GLU A 266 9.13 -17.01 3.64
N LEU A 267 8.03 -16.26 3.72
CA LEU A 267 7.40 -15.66 2.54
C LEU A 267 8.27 -14.56 1.93
N VAL A 268 8.93 -13.74 2.75
CA VAL A 268 9.87 -12.71 2.27
C VAL A 268 11.08 -13.37 1.61
N GLU A 269 11.72 -14.34 2.27
CA GLU A 269 12.88 -15.07 1.71
C GLU A 269 12.53 -15.73 0.37
N LYS A 270 11.38 -16.41 0.28
CA LYS A 270 10.88 -16.99 -0.98
C LYS A 270 10.62 -15.95 -2.06
N ALA A 271 10.09 -14.78 -1.70
CA ALA A 271 9.81 -13.72 -2.67
C ALA A 271 11.09 -13.11 -3.24
N LEU A 272 12.17 -13.04 -2.47
CA LEU A 272 13.46 -12.50 -2.91
C LEU A 272 14.32 -13.50 -3.68
N ALA A 273 14.06 -14.80 -3.53
CA ALA A 273 14.83 -15.86 -4.19
C ALA A 273 14.51 -16.07 -5.68
N GLY A 274 13.48 -15.41 -6.25
CA GLY A 274 13.07 -15.64 -7.64
C GLY A 274 12.57 -14.39 -8.35
#